data_AF-A0A851HS25-F1
#
_entry.id   AF-A0A851HS25-F1
#
_cell.length_a   1.000
_cell.length_b   1.000
_cell.length_c   1.000
_cell.angle_alpha   90.00
_cell.angle_beta   90.00
_cell.angle_gamma   90.00
#
_symmetry.space_group_name_H-M   'P 1'
#
loop_
_entity.id
_entity.type
_entity.pdbx_description
1 polymer ?
#
loop_
_entity_poly.entity_id
_entity_poly.type
_entity_poly.pdbx_seq_one_letter_code
_entity_poly.pdbx_strand_id
1 'polypeptide(L)'
;VTLRDGVCRTPYCDAPIQQIDHITPVNNGGPTSWDNASGLCAACNQTKEATGWRHDGNPEQLTVITPTGHQYTTTTPPISTAEPPDTGDPPEEHGPDDTGPPDDGPPDIDPNPRFDTNNYRHHHTEITMRIAA
;
A
#
# COMPACT_ATOMS: atom_id res chain seq x y z
N VAL A 1 -12.51 3.34 0.70
CA VAL A 1 -11.28 3.15 -0.09
C VAL A 1 -10.10 3.03 0.84
N THR A 2 -9.91 3.97 1.77
CA THR A 2 -8.87 3.90 2.81
C THR A 2 -8.78 2.58 3.57
N LEU A 3 -9.91 1.99 3.95
CA LEU A 3 -9.95 0.69 4.62
C LEU A 3 -9.51 -0.48 3.72
N ARG A 4 -9.81 -0.39 2.42
CA ARG A 4 -9.51 -1.44 1.43
C ARG A 4 -8.05 -1.38 0.96
N ASP A 5 -7.57 -0.17 0.69
CA ASP A 5 -6.33 0.09 -0.02
C ASP A 5 -5.25 0.66 0.90
N GLY A 6 -5.05 0.17 2.13
CA GLY A 6 -4.07 0.76 3.05
C GLY A 6 -2.66 0.97 2.43
N VAL A 7 -2.36 0.23 1.37
CA VAL A 7 -1.16 0.33 0.52
C VAL A 7 -1.55 0.67 -0.93
N CYS A 8 -0.67 1.40 -1.63
CA CYS A 8 -0.82 1.77 -3.03
C CYS A 8 -1.16 0.56 -3.91
N ARG A 9 -2.19 0.68 -4.75
CA ARG A 9 -2.63 -0.41 -5.62
C ARG A 9 -1.80 -0.58 -6.91
N THR A 10 -0.82 0.27 -7.19
CA THR A 10 0.05 0.07 -8.36
C THR A 10 0.94 -1.16 -8.12
N PRO A 11 1.06 -2.10 -9.08
CA PRO A 11 1.91 -3.27 -8.93
C PRO A 11 3.33 -2.92 -8.46
N TYR A 12 3.86 -3.73 -7.54
CA TYR A 12 5.20 -3.56 -6.96
C TYR A 12 5.42 -2.30 -6.11
N CYS A 13 4.37 -1.52 -5.81
CA CYS A 13 4.44 -0.35 -4.96
C CYS A 13 3.84 -0.64 -3.57
N ASP A 14 4.71 -0.68 -2.56
CA ASP A 14 4.27 -0.93 -1.17
C ASP A 14 4.11 0.37 -0.36
N ALA A 15 4.07 1.53 -1.02
CA ALA A 15 3.92 2.83 -0.36
C ALA A 15 2.51 2.99 0.23
N PRO A 16 2.35 3.67 1.38
CA PRO A 16 1.03 4.01 1.91
C PRO A 16 0.23 4.87 0.92
N ILE A 17 -1.09 4.69 0.89
CA ILE A 17 -1.95 5.56 0.08
C ILE A 17 -1.91 7.00 0.60
N GLN A 18 -1.99 7.93 -0.35
CA GLN A 18 -2.09 9.36 -0.06
C GLN A 18 -3.26 10.02 -0.80
N GLN A 19 -3.69 9.41 -1.92
CA GLN A 19 -4.73 9.94 -2.78
C GLN A 19 -5.74 8.85 -3.11
N ILE A 20 -7.01 9.24 -3.17
CA ILE A 20 -8.10 8.40 -3.67
C ILE A 20 -8.58 9.07 -4.94
N ASP A 21 -8.48 8.36 -6.05
CA ASP A 21 -8.92 8.86 -7.34
C ASP A 21 -9.58 7.76 -8.16
N HIS A 22 -10.14 8.15 -9.29
CA HIS A 22 -10.85 7.27 -10.20
C HIS A 22 -9.87 6.38 -10.97
N ILE A 23 -10.16 5.07 -11.11
CA ILE A 23 -9.43 4.14 -11.99
C ILE A 23 -9.52 4.68 -13.43
N THR A 24 -10.74 4.86 -13.93
CA THR A 24 -11.03 5.62 -15.14
C THR A 24 -11.33 7.08 -14.77
N PRO A 25 -10.50 8.06 -15.17
CA PRO A 25 -10.70 9.46 -14.82
C PRO A 25 -12.06 10.00 -15.25
N VAL A 26 -12.61 10.94 -14.46
CA VAL A 26 -13.90 11.60 -14.79
C VAL A 26 -13.85 12.32 -16.14
N ASN A 27 -12.72 12.91 -16.51
CA ASN A 27 -12.52 13.57 -17.80
C ASN A 27 -12.54 12.59 -18.99
N ASN A 28 -12.39 11.29 -18.73
CA ASN A 28 -12.53 10.20 -19.70
C ASN A 28 -13.90 9.51 -19.59
N GLY A 29 -14.85 10.09 -18.86
CA GLY A 29 -16.21 9.56 -18.69
C GLY A 29 -16.36 8.52 -17.58
N GLY A 30 -15.35 8.32 -16.73
CA GLY A 30 -15.45 7.40 -15.60
C GLY A 30 -16.44 7.89 -14.53
N PRO A 31 -17.29 7.01 -13.96
CA PRO A 31 -18.25 7.39 -12.94
C PRO A 31 -17.57 7.64 -11.60
N THR A 32 -18.07 8.59 -10.81
CA THR A 32 -17.70 8.69 -9.39
C THR A 32 -18.44 7.59 -8.62
N SER A 33 -17.79 6.45 -8.42
CA SER A 33 -18.36 5.28 -7.73
C SER A 33 -17.31 4.57 -6.88
N TRP A 34 -17.78 3.70 -5.99
CA TRP A 34 -16.91 2.79 -5.24
C TRP A 34 -16.08 1.89 -6.16
N ASP A 35 -16.72 1.36 -7.20
CA ASP A 35 -16.08 0.42 -8.14
C ASP A 35 -14.97 1.06 -8.94
N ASN A 36 -15.12 2.36 -9.25
CA ASN A 36 -14.14 3.14 -9.98
C ASN A 36 -13.13 3.84 -9.06
N ALA A 37 -13.14 3.64 -7.73
CA ALA A 37 -12.20 4.32 -6.84
C ALA A 37 -10.94 3.47 -6.59
N SER A 38 -9.77 4.11 -6.51
CA SER A 38 -8.48 3.49 -6.22
C SER A 38 -7.64 4.36 -5.29
N GLY A 39 -7.08 3.75 -4.24
CA GLY A 39 -6.06 4.35 -3.39
C GLY A 39 -4.67 4.20 -4.01
N LEU A 40 -3.97 5.33 -4.18
CA LEU A 40 -2.61 5.39 -4.71
C LEU A 40 -1.73 6.31 -3.83
N CYS A 41 -0.42 6.08 -3.86
CA CYS A 41 0.53 7.10 -3.38
C CYS A 41 0.54 8.30 -4.36
N ALA A 42 1.09 9.43 -3.94
CA ALA A 42 1.06 10.63 -4.78
C ALA A 42 1.78 10.46 -6.14
N ALA A 43 2.88 9.71 -6.20
CA ALA A 43 3.66 9.59 -7.44
C ALA A 43 3.02 8.62 -8.41
N CYS A 44 2.48 7.48 -7.95
CA CYS A 44 1.71 6.59 -8.81
C CYS A 44 0.47 7.28 -9.37
N ASN A 45 -0.20 8.10 -8.55
CA ASN A 45 -1.33 8.89 -9.02
C ASN A 45 -0.91 9.93 -10.07
N GLN A 46 0.22 10.63 -9.87
CA GLN A 46 0.75 11.55 -10.89
C GLN A 46 1.19 10.84 -12.17
N THR A 47 1.80 9.65 -12.08
CA THR A 47 2.18 8.84 -13.25
C THR A 47 0.96 8.42 -14.06
N LYS A 48 -0.14 8.05 -13.40
CA LYS A 48 -1.41 7.70 -14.07
C LYS A 48 -1.94 8.83 -14.96
N GLU A 49 -1.73 10.09 -14.58
CA GLU A 49 -2.17 11.25 -15.37
C GLU A 49 -1.25 11.56 -16.57
N ALA A 50 -0.07 10.92 -16.66
CA ALA A 50 0.83 11.10 -17.79
C ALA A 50 0.28 10.43 -19.07
N THR A 51 0.57 11.03 -20.23
CA THR A 51 0.06 10.55 -21.52
C THR A 51 0.43 9.09 -21.78
N GLY A 52 -0.57 8.30 -22.18
CA GLY A 52 -0.41 6.89 -22.54
C GLY A 52 -0.50 5.91 -21.36
N TRP A 53 -0.42 6.40 -20.12
CA TRP A 53 -0.72 5.58 -18.94
C TRP A 53 -2.22 5.40 -18.78
N ARG A 54 -2.64 4.19 -18.41
CA ARG A 54 -4.04 3.87 -18.12
C ARG A 54 -4.13 2.88 -17.00
N HIS A 55 -5.17 3.01 -16.18
CA HIS A 55 -5.55 2.00 -15.22
C HIS A 55 -6.88 1.38 -15.66
N ASP A 56 -7.02 0.08 -15.45
CA ASP A 56 -8.27 -0.67 -15.58
C ASP A 56 -8.44 -1.55 -14.34
N GLY A 57 -9.68 -1.89 -14.00
CA GLY A 57 -9.98 -2.76 -12.87
C GLY A 57 -11.18 -2.33 -12.06
N ASN A 58 -11.22 -2.83 -10.84
CA ASN A 58 -12.36 -2.75 -9.94
C ASN A 58 -11.86 -2.77 -8.47
N PRO A 59 -12.72 -2.95 -7.46
CA PRO A 59 -12.27 -3.07 -6.08
C PRO A 59 -11.34 -4.24 -5.78
N GLU A 60 -11.48 -5.38 -6.48
CA GLU A 60 -10.70 -6.59 -6.22
C GLU A 60 -9.34 -6.60 -6.94
N GLN A 61 -9.21 -5.88 -8.05
CA GLN A 61 -8.02 -5.96 -8.90
C GLN A 61 -7.73 -4.64 -9.62
N LEU A 62 -6.45 -4.34 -9.83
CA LEU A 62 -6.00 -3.21 -10.64
C LEU A 62 -4.97 -3.68 -11.67
N THR A 63 -5.18 -3.29 -12.92
CA THR A 63 -4.24 -3.44 -14.03
C THR A 63 -3.71 -2.06 -14.43
N VAL A 64 -2.39 -1.92 -14.43
CA VAL A 64 -1.69 -0.74 -14.93
C VAL A 64 -1.19 -1.04 -16.33
N ILE A 65 -1.58 -0.19 -17.28
CA ILE A 65 -1.20 -0.25 -18.68
C ILE A 65 -0.27 0.90 -18.98
N THR A 66 0.92 0.59 -19.50
CA THR A 66 1.92 1.60 -19.82
C THR A 66 1.72 2.22 -21.19
N PRO A 67 2.41 3.33 -21.50
CA PRO A 67 2.39 3.92 -22.84
C PRO A 67 2.86 2.97 -23.94
N THR A 68 3.72 2.01 -23.62
CA THR A 68 4.20 0.96 -24.55
C THR A 68 3.22 -0.21 -24.70
N GLY A 69 2.14 -0.24 -23.90
CA GLY A 69 1.10 -1.27 -23.94
C GLY A 69 1.35 -2.47 -23.02
N HIS A 70 2.39 -2.43 -22.18
CA HIS A 70 2.66 -3.48 -21.20
C HIS A 70 1.64 -3.40 -20.07
N GLN A 71 1.26 -4.56 -19.51
CA GLN A 71 0.19 -4.66 -18.53
C GLN A 71 0.66 -5.42 -17.30
N TYR A 72 0.41 -4.84 -16.13
CA TYR A 72 0.79 -5.40 -14.85
C TYR A 72 -0.43 -5.37 -13.94
N THR A 73 -0.75 -6.51 -13.35
CA THR A 73 -1.98 -6.67 -12.59
C THR A 73 -1.65 -7.07 -11.16
N THR A 74 -2.35 -6.48 -10.20
CA THR A 74 -2.30 -6.85 -8.78
C THR A 74 -3.69 -7.00 -8.20
N THR A 75 -3.86 -7.92 -7.27
CA THR A 75 -5.11 -8.13 -6.54
C THR A 75 -5.10 -7.36 -5.24
N THR A 76 -6.21 -6.72 -4.91
CA THR A 76 -6.44 -6.10 -3.61
C THR A 76 -6.55 -7.21 -2.56
N PRO A 77 -5.69 -7.23 -1.53
CA PRO A 77 -5.82 -8.19 -0.44
C PRO A 77 -7.18 -8.03 0.25
N PRO A 78 -7.79 -9.12 0.74
CA PRO A 78 -8.98 -9.02 1.57
C PRO A 78 -8.65 -8.20 2.83
N ILE A 79 -9.62 -7.41 3.29
CA ILE A 79 -9.51 -6.74 4.59
C ILE A 79 -9.50 -7.86 5.63
N SER A 80 -8.33 -8.12 6.21
CA SER A 80 -8.22 -8.98 7.39
C SER A 80 -9.04 -8.34 8.50
N THR A 81 -10.15 -8.97 8.89
CA THR A 81 -10.65 -8.79 10.25
C THR A 81 -9.64 -9.51 11.13
N ALA A 82 -8.82 -8.78 11.88
CA ALA A 82 -8.05 -9.40 12.95
C ALA A 82 -9.00 -10.30 13.74
N GLU A 83 -8.65 -11.58 13.90
CA GLU A 83 -9.30 -12.36 14.96
C GLU A 83 -9.16 -11.55 16.25
N PRO A 84 -10.22 -11.45 17.07
CA PRO A 84 -10.07 -10.84 18.39
C PRO A 84 -8.86 -11.48 19.06
N PRO A 85 -8.03 -10.69 19.77
CA PRO A 85 -6.84 -11.25 20.43
C PRO A 85 -7.31 -12.47 21.21
N ASP A 86 -6.61 -13.59 21.01
CA ASP A 86 -6.77 -14.76 21.86
C ASP A 86 -6.59 -14.28 23.29
N THR A 87 -7.69 -14.09 24.01
CA THR A 87 -7.67 -13.90 25.44
C THR A 87 -7.38 -15.29 26.00
N GLY A 88 -6.16 -15.77 25.75
CA GLY A 88 -5.60 -16.87 26.51
C GLY A 88 -5.85 -16.54 27.98
N ASP A 89 -6.25 -17.56 28.75
CA ASP A 89 -6.47 -17.43 30.18
C ASP A 89 -5.35 -16.57 30.80
N PRO A 90 -5.69 -15.62 31.71
CA PRO A 90 -4.69 -14.74 32.29
C PRO A 90 -3.51 -15.57 32.81
N PRO A 91 -2.26 -15.15 32.56
CA PRO A 91 -1.11 -15.91 32.98
C PRO A 91 -1.20 -16.13 34.50
N GLU A 92 -1.12 -17.39 34.95
CA GLU A 92 -1.02 -17.73 36.36
C GLU A 92 0.13 -16.92 36.97
N GLU A 93 -0.21 -16.10 37.96
CA GLU A 93 0.68 -15.15 38.61
C GLU A 93 1.89 -15.88 39.21
N HIS A 94 3.05 -15.83 38.52
CA HIS A 94 4.32 -16.16 39.15
C HIS A 94 4.76 -14.95 40.00
N GLY A 95 4.87 -15.20 41.31
CA GLY A 95 5.21 -14.18 42.32
C GLY A 95 6.56 -13.48 42.07
N PRO A 96 6.80 -12.36 42.76
CA PRO A 96 7.94 -11.51 42.47
C PRO A 96 9.19 -12.15 43.07
N ASP A 97 10.13 -12.57 42.24
CA ASP A 97 11.57 -12.60 42.53
C ASP A 97 12.33 -13.03 41.26
N ASP A 98 12.89 -12.07 40.53
CA ASP A 98 14.26 -12.17 39.99
C ASP A 98 14.67 -10.86 39.32
N THR A 99 15.50 -10.08 40.01
CA THR A 99 16.22 -8.93 39.47
C THR A 99 17.36 -9.40 38.57
N GLY A 100 17.08 -9.59 37.28
CA GLY A 100 18.09 -9.74 36.24
C GLY A 100 18.64 -8.36 35.78
N PRO A 101 19.92 -8.27 35.37
CA PRO A 101 20.49 -7.01 34.86
C PRO A 101 19.82 -6.56 33.54
N PRO A 102 19.86 -5.26 33.20
CA PRO A 102 19.27 -4.76 31.96
C PRO A 102 19.95 -5.40 30.75
N ASP A 103 19.12 -5.91 29.83
CA ASP A 103 19.52 -6.43 28.53
C ASP A 103 19.91 -5.25 27.62
N ASP A 104 21.19 -5.16 27.26
CA ASP A 104 21.74 -4.26 26.23
C ASP A 104 21.38 -4.77 24.82
N GLY A 105 20.07 -4.90 24.58
CA GLY A 105 19.54 -5.32 23.28
C GLY A 105 19.82 -4.28 22.17
N PRO A 106 20.01 -4.72 20.92
CA PRO A 106 20.20 -3.79 19.78
C PRO A 106 18.98 -2.86 19.64
N PRO A 107 19.16 -1.62 19.14
CA PRO A 107 18.08 -0.64 19.10
C PRO A 107 16.90 -1.15 18.28
N ASP A 108 15.70 -0.95 18.82
CA ASP A 108 14.43 -1.20 18.13
C ASP A 108 14.47 -0.64 16.71
N ILE A 109 14.38 -1.53 15.73
CA ILE A 109 14.07 -1.13 14.35
C ILE A 109 12.63 -0.65 14.39
N ASP A 110 12.43 0.66 14.36
CA ASP A 110 11.11 1.30 14.26
C ASP A 110 10.34 0.65 13.09
N PRO A 111 9.23 -0.07 13.35
CA PRO A 111 8.44 -0.70 12.29
C PRO A 111 7.72 0.32 11.41
N ASN A 112 7.81 1.62 11.73
CA ASN A 112 7.23 2.70 10.97
C ASN A 112 8.19 3.89 10.87
N PRO A 113 9.27 3.78 10.06
CA PRO A 113 10.22 4.85 9.92
C PRO A 113 9.50 6.09 9.36
N ARG A 114 9.52 7.16 10.15
CA ARG A 114 8.99 8.47 9.76
C ARG A 114 9.37 8.79 8.32
N PHE A 115 8.34 9.04 7.51
CA PHE A 115 8.38 9.43 6.09
C PHE A 115 9.70 10.12 5.66
N ASP A 116 10.63 9.34 5.13
CA ASP A 116 11.78 9.88 4.41
C ASP A 116 11.43 10.05 2.93
N THR A 117 11.25 11.30 2.53
CA THR A 117 11.00 11.71 1.14
C THR A 117 12.11 11.32 0.15
N ASN A 118 13.31 10.96 0.61
CA ASN A 118 14.40 10.50 -0.27
C ASN A 118 14.23 9.03 -0.70
N ASN A 119 13.65 8.18 0.15
CA ASN A 119 13.39 6.77 -0.18
C ASN A 119 12.26 6.63 -1.23
N TYR A 120 11.34 7.60 -1.22
CA TYR A 120 10.23 7.71 -2.19
C TYR A 120 10.69 7.86 -3.65
N ARG A 121 11.76 8.61 -3.92
CA ARG A 121 12.23 8.83 -5.30
C ARG A 121 12.98 7.63 -5.90
N HIS A 122 13.72 6.86 -5.08
CA HIS A 122 14.45 5.69 -5.57
C HIS A 122 13.52 4.51 -5.89
N HIS A 123 12.59 4.16 -4.99
CA HIS A 123 11.64 3.07 -5.23
C HIS A 123 10.72 3.34 -6.43
N HIS A 124 10.29 4.59 -6.65
CA HIS A 124 9.46 4.93 -7.80
C HIS A 124 10.18 4.83 -9.14
N THR A 125 11.46 5.21 -9.20
CA THR A 125 12.22 5.10 -10.46
C THR A 125 12.33 3.63 -10.85
N GLU A 126 12.58 2.72 -9.90
CA GLU A 126 12.62 1.28 -10.19
C GLU A 126 11.25 0.68 -10.55
N ILE A 127 10.16 1.08 -9.89
CA ILE A 127 8.81 0.61 -10.20
C ILE A 127 8.36 1.11 -11.57
N THR A 128 8.57 2.40 -11.86
CA THR A 128 8.33 2.94 -13.20
C THR A 128 9.22 2.26 -14.23
N MET A 129 10.49 1.93 -13.94
CA MET A 129 11.34 1.18 -14.87
C MET A 129 10.90 -0.28 -15.06
N ARG A 130 10.40 -0.96 -14.04
CA ARG A 130 9.89 -2.35 -14.14
C ARG A 130 8.55 -2.45 -14.83
N ILE A 131 7.73 -1.40 -14.71
CA ILE A 131 6.43 -1.31 -15.36
C ILE A 131 6.57 -0.73 -16.77
N ALA A 132 7.50 0.19 -17.03
CA ALA A 132 7.68 0.82 -18.34
C ALA A 132 8.52 0.02 -19.35
N ALA A 133 9.16 -1.10 -18.95
CA ALA A 133 10.00 -1.94 -19.79
C ALA A 133 9.29 -3.22 -20.27
#